data_AF-A0A661GEW4-F1
#
_entry.id   AF-A0A661GEW4-F1
#
_cell.length_a   1.000
_cell.length_b   1.000
_cell.length_c   1.000
_cell.angle_alpha   90.00
_cell.angle_beta   90.00
_cell.angle_gamma   90.00
#
_symmetry.space_group_name_H-M   'P 1'
#
loop_
_entity.id
_entity.type
_entity.pdbx_description
1 polymer ?
#
loop_
_entity_poly.entity_id
_entity_poly.type
_entity_poly.pdbx_seq_one_letter_code
_entity_poly.pdbx_strand_id
1 'polypeptide(L)'
;MRFLSFTTDDGIRPGILVDDEHVLDIRLAAELSDSGTSVFRSVLAVIEAGDRGLDEIARLAANPYDEALHELAGLQLLAPLPVPQQIRDFANYEQHCLRALDASMRLRAAKEDDPEEALKRMQASGAYGLPAIWYDIPLYYKGNRFATNGHEGDVQWPPFAEKLDYELEL
;
A
#
# COMPACT_ATOMS: atom_id res chain seq x y z
N MET A 1 -9.61 -14.09 6.36
CA MET A 1 -10.36 -12.81 6.39
C MET A 1 -9.62 -11.79 5.53
N ARG A 2 -10.33 -10.96 4.75
CA ARG A 2 -9.74 -9.88 3.95
C ARG A 2 -10.14 -8.57 4.60
N PHE A 3 -9.17 -7.78 5.08
CA PHE A 3 -9.40 -6.54 5.80
C PHE A 3 -9.33 -5.32 4.88
N LEU A 4 -10.16 -4.32 5.16
CA LEU A 4 -10.19 -3.05 4.44
C LEU A 4 -10.55 -1.91 5.38
N SER A 5 -10.25 -0.69 4.95
CA SER A 5 -10.80 0.54 5.54
C SER A 5 -11.74 1.18 4.52
N PHE A 6 -12.87 1.70 4.97
CA PHE A 6 -13.84 2.38 4.11
C PHE A 6 -14.42 3.59 4.84
N THR A 7 -15.03 4.51 4.09
CA THR A 7 -15.69 5.69 4.67
C THR A 7 -17.18 5.46 4.86
N THR A 8 -17.70 5.95 5.99
CA THR A 8 -19.14 6.16 6.23
C THR A 8 -19.38 7.62 6.61
N ASP A 9 -20.64 7.99 6.81
CA ASP A 9 -21.01 9.34 7.27
C ASP A 9 -20.37 9.71 8.63
N ASP A 10 -20.03 8.72 9.45
CA ASP A 10 -19.38 8.90 10.75
C ASP A 10 -17.84 8.87 10.68
N GLY A 11 -17.26 8.73 9.48
CA GLY A 11 -15.83 8.66 9.25
C GLY A 11 -15.32 7.29 8.83
N ILE A 12 -14.03 7.02 9.08
CA ILE A 12 -13.37 5.80 8.61
C ILE A 12 -13.71 4.61 9.49
N ARG A 13 -14.11 3.50 8.88
CA ARG A 13 -14.50 2.25 9.54
C ARG A 13 -13.59 1.09 9.11
N PRO A 14 -13.20 0.19 10.05
CA PRO A 14 -12.57 -1.07 9.68
C PRO A 14 -13.62 -2.08 9.23
N GLY A 15 -13.35 -2.75 8.12
CA GLY A 15 -14.23 -3.78 7.58
C GLY A 15 -13.51 -5.07 7.24
N ILE A 16 -14.31 -6.14 7.10
CA ILE A 16 -13.89 -7.36 6.43
C ILE A 16 -14.85 -7.71 5.31
N LEU A 17 -14.33 -8.31 4.23
CA LEU A 17 -15.18 -8.98 3.26
C LEU A 17 -15.73 -10.27 3.87
N VAL A 18 -17.06 -10.39 3.91
CA VAL A 18 -17.75 -11.62 4.33
C VAL A 18 -18.09 -12.50 3.13
N ASP A 19 -18.27 -11.90 1.96
CA ASP A 19 -18.32 -12.53 0.64
C ASP A 19 -17.73 -11.57 -0.41
N ASP A 20 -18.01 -11.78 -1.70
CA ASP A 20 -17.46 -10.95 -2.78
C ASP A 20 -18.24 -9.64 -3.00
N GLU A 21 -19.41 -9.47 -2.38
CA GLU A 21 -20.31 -8.32 -2.54
C GLU A 21 -20.52 -7.53 -1.24
N HIS A 22 -20.23 -8.11 -0.07
CA HIS A 22 -20.55 -7.52 1.22
C HIS A 22 -19.35 -7.31 2.12
N VAL A 23 -19.36 -6.15 2.77
CA VAL A 23 -18.42 -5.75 3.83
C VAL A 23 -19.15 -5.71 5.16
N LEU A 24 -18.58 -6.34 6.18
CA LEU A 24 -19.00 -6.18 7.56
C LEU A 24 -18.26 -5.00 8.19
N ASP A 25 -18.98 -3.98 8.66
CA ASP A 25 -18.46 -2.96 9.58
C ASP A 25 -18.18 -3.62 10.94
N ILE A 26 -16.90 -3.89 11.20
CA ILE A 26 -16.47 -4.60 12.40
C ILE A 26 -16.83 -3.81 13.66
N ARG A 27 -16.74 -2.48 13.58
CA ARG A 27 -17.00 -1.62 14.72
C ARG A 27 -18.48 -1.62 15.08
N LEU A 28 -19.34 -1.43 14.09
CA LEU A 28 -20.78 -1.43 14.29
C LEU A 28 -21.27 -2.80 14.75
N ALA A 29 -20.78 -3.89 14.16
CA ALA A 29 -21.11 -5.25 14.59
C ALA A 29 -20.74 -5.50 16.05
N ALA A 30 -19.57 -5.02 16.50
CA ALA A 30 -19.15 -5.14 17.89
C ALA A 30 -20.02 -4.30 18.84
N GLU A 31 -20.36 -3.06 18.45
CA GLU A 31 -21.27 -2.18 19.18
C GLU A 31 -22.67 -2.81 19.35
N LEU A 32 -23.20 -3.46 18.31
CA LEU A 32 -24.50 -4.15 18.33
C LEU A 32 -24.50 -5.44 19.15
N SER A 33 -23.35 -6.13 19.24
CA SER A 33 -23.26 -7.40 19.96
C SER A 33 -23.04 -7.26 21.47
N ASP A 34 -23.06 -6.03 22.00
CA ASP A 34 -22.78 -5.68 23.38
C ASP A 34 -21.39 -6.17 23.85
N SER A 35 -20.49 -6.48 22.91
CA SER A 35 -19.13 -6.93 23.20
C SER A 35 -18.23 -5.79 23.70
N GLY A 36 -18.73 -4.54 23.71
CA GLY A 36 -18.16 -3.42 24.45
C GLY A 36 -16.74 -3.03 24.02
N THR A 37 -16.30 -3.48 22.85
CA THR A 37 -14.91 -3.43 22.43
C THR A 37 -14.60 -2.14 21.70
N SER A 38 -14.22 -1.12 22.48
CA SER A 38 -13.55 0.11 22.01
C SER A 38 -12.25 -0.10 21.19
N VAL A 39 -11.89 -1.36 20.91
CA VAL A 39 -10.68 -1.78 20.20
C VAL A 39 -10.84 -1.79 18.67
N PHE A 40 -12.06 -1.81 18.11
CA PHE A 40 -12.24 -1.86 16.65
C PHE A 40 -12.43 -0.47 16.03
N ARG A 41 -11.61 0.49 16.43
CA ARG A 41 -11.66 1.87 15.88
C ARG A 41 -11.02 2.03 14.50
N SER A 42 -10.18 1.08 14.08
CA SER A 42 -9.46 1.09 12.79
C SER A 42 -8.82 -0.28 12.53
N VAL A 43 -8.39 -0.54 11.29
CA VAL A 43 -7.64 -1.78 10.96
C VAL A 43 -6.33 -1.85 11.74
N LEU A 44 -5.67 -0.72 12.03
CA LEU A 44 -4.51 -0.70 12.91
C LEU A 44 -4.84 -1.23 14.31
N ALA A 45 -5.97 -0.82 14.86
CA ALA A 45 -6.40 -1.27 16.18
C ALA A 45 -6.81 -2.76 16.19
N VAL A 46 -7.30 -3.28 15.05
CA VAL A 46 -7.47 -4.74 14.85
C VAL A 46 -6.12 -5.46 14.92
N ILE A 47 -5.09 -4.94 14.25
CA ILE A 47 -3.73 -5.52 14.31
C ILE A 47 -3.20 -5.49 15.75
N GLU A 48 -3.38 -4.38 16.47
CA GLU A 48 -2.97 -4.23 17.87
C GLU A 48 -3.72 -5.18 18.82
N ALA A 49 -4.97 -5.53 18.51
CA ALA A 49 -5.77 -6.47 19.29
C ALA A 49 -5.30 -7.93 19.14
N GLY A 50 -4.56 -8.26 18.08
CA GLY A 50 -4.01 -9.58 17.82
C GLY A 50 -5.08 -10.67 17.74
N ASP A 51 -4.72 -11.90 18.12
CA ASP A 51 -5.55 -13.10 17.96
C ASP A 51 -6.93 -12.96 18.62
N ARG A 52 -7.01 -12.32 19.79
CA ARG A 52 -8.30 -12.11 20.48
C ARG A 52 -9.24 -11.20 19.69
N GLY A 53 -8.69 -10.21 18.98
CA GLY A 53 -9.46 -9.37 18.08
C GLY A 53 -9.94 -10.16 16.87
N LEU A 54 -9.09 -11.01 16.30
CA LEU A 54 -9.43 -11.86 15.16
C LEU A 54 -10.51 -12.89 15.49
N ASP A 55 -10.46 -13.51 16.67
CA ASP A 55 -11.46 -14.47 17.14
C ASP A 55 -12.85 -13.82 17.29
N GLU A 56 -12.88 -12.61 17.86
CA GLU A 56 -14.13 -11.85 18.00
C GLU A 56 -14.69 -11.42 16.64
N ILE A 57 -13.84 -10.98 15.72
CA ILE A 57 -14.26 -10.64 14.35
C ILE A 57 -14.82 -11.87 13.64
N ALA A 58 -14.20 -13.04 13.81
CA ALA A 58 -14.72 -14.29 13.26
C ALA A 58 -16.08 -14.67 13.84
N ARG A 59 -16.30 -14.45 15.16
CA ARG A 59 -17.60 -14.65 15.81
C ARG A 59 -18.66 -13.73 15.24
N LEU A 60 -18.34 -12.44 15.06
CA LEU A 60 -19.26 -11.45 14.47
C LEU A 60 -19.58 -11.78 13.00
N ALA A 61 -18.59 -12.23 12.24
CA ALA A 61 -18.76 -12.60 10.84
C ALA A 61 -19.60 -13.87 10.63
N ALA A 62 -19.63 -14.78 11.61
CA ALA A 62 -20.40 -16.02 11.51
C ALA A 62 -21.92 -15.80 11.58
N ASN A 63 -22.37 -14.71 12.21
CA ASN A 63 -23.77 -14.32 12.28
C ASN A 63 -23.86 -12.78 12.29
N PRO A 64 -23.65 -12.14 11.14
CA PRO A 64 -23.59 -10.69 11.06
C PRO A 64 -24.95 -10.07 11.34
N TYR A 65 -24.93 -8.86 11.91
CA TYR A 65 -26.12 -8.01 11.99
C TYR A 65 -26.32 -7.35 10.63
N ASP A 66 -27.54 -7.38 10.11
CA ASP A 66 -27.87 -6.79 8.81
C ASP A 66 -27.49 -5.30 8.77
N GLU A 67 -27.65 -4.59 9.89
CA GLU A 67 -27.30 -3.17 10.03
C GLU A 67 -25.80 -2.89 9.92
N ALA A 68 -24.95 -3.89 10.14
CA ALA A 68 -23.51 -3.79 10.02
C ALA A 68 -22.98 -4.27 8.65
N LEU A 69 -23.86 -4.70 7.74
CA LEU A 69 -23.50 -5.12 6.39
C LEU A 69 -23.68 -3.99 5.39
N HIS A 70 -22.67 -3.81 4.55
CA HIS A 70 -22.67 -2.84 3.46
C HIS A 70 -22.39 -3.55 2.14
N GLU A 71 -23.08 -3.13 1.07
CA GLU A 71 -22.71 -3.52 -0.30
C GLU A 71 -21.36 -2.88 -0.67
N LEU A 72 -20.39 -3.70 -1.05
CA LEU A 72 -19.03 -3.30 -1.41
C LEU A 72 -19.02 -2.26 -2.53
N ALA A 73 -19.88 -2.42 -3.53
CA ALA A 73 -19.94 -1.54 -4.70
C ALA A 73 -20.31 -0.08 -4.36
N GLY A 74 -20.97 0.15 -3.22
CA GLY A 74 -21.34 1.48 -2.76
C GLY A 74 -20.31 2.17 -1.87
N LEU A 75 -19.22 1.47 -1.52
CA LEU A 75 -18.24 1.96 -0.56
C LEU A 75 -17.06 2.63 -1.25
N GLN A 76 -16.68 3.81 -0.76
CA GLN A 76 -15.37 4.38 -1.04
C GLN A 76 -14.32 3.68 -0.15
N LEU A 77 -13.50 2.85 -0.79
CA LEU A 77 -12.41 2.14 -0.14
C LEU A 77 -11.21 3.06 0.08
N LEU A 78 -10.53 2.86 1.20
CA LEU A 78 -9.23 3.44 1.49
C LEU A 78 -8.18 2.33 1.49
N ALA A 79 -6.90 2.70 1.52
CA ALA A 79 -5.87 1.73 1.87
C ALA A 79 -6.21 1.09 3.23
N PRO A 80 -5.98 -0.21 3.44
CA PRO A 80 -6.34 -0.89 4.69
C PRO A 80 -5.79 -0.16 5.93
N LEU A 81 -4.59 0.42 5.81
CA LEU A 81 -4.04 1.40 6.73
C LEU A 81 -3.97 2.75 6.02
N PRO A 82 -4.95 3.67 6.18
CA PRO A 82 -4.93 4.96 5.47
C PRO A 82 -3.74 5.83 5.85
N VAL A 83 -3.25 5.68 7.09
CA VAL A 83 -2.01 6.31 7.56
C VAL A 83 -1.18 5.26 8.31
N PRO A 84 -0.39 4.43 7.60
CA PRO A 84 0.42 3.39 8.25
C PRO A 84 1.44 4.01 9.20
N GLN A 85 1.91 3.26 10.20
CA GLN A 85 2.89 3.76 11.17
C GLN A 85 4.24 4.04 10.51
N GLN A 86 4.63 3.23 9.53
CA GLN A 86 5.84 3.39 8.76
C GLN A 86 5.68 2.73 7.38
N ILE A 87 6.31 3.30 6.37
CA ILE A 87 6.47 2.69 5.04
C ILE A 87 7.97 2.54 4.79
N ARG A 88 8.37 1.32 4.44
CA ARG A 88 9.70 1.01 3.92
C ARG A 88 9.50 0.35 2.58
N ASP A 89 10.11 0.91 1.57
CA ASP A 89 9.94 0.49 0.20
C ASP A 89 11.28 -0.04 -0.31
N PHE A 90 11.26 -1.29 -0.76
CA PHE A 90 12.42 -2.13 -0.93
C PHE A 90 12.72 -2.38 -2.40
N ALA A 91 13.97 -2.15 -2.80
CA ALA A 91 14.44 -2.42 -4.15
C ALA A 91 14.91 -3.88 -4.31
N ASN A 92 14.00 -4.85 -4.10
CA ASN A 92 14.35 -6.27 -3.99
C ASN A 92 14.33 -7.04 -5.33
N TYR A 93 13.78 -6.45 -6.40
CA TYR A 93 13.68 -7.10 -7.70
C TYR A 93 14.89 -6.74 -8.57
N GLU A 94 15.87 -7.66 -8.64
CA GLU A 94 17.14 -7.45 -9.34
C GLU A 94 16.96 -6.96 -10.78
N GLN A 95 16.08 -7.64 -11.53
CA GLN A 95 15.81 -7.28 -12.92
C GLN A 95 15.26 -5.85 -13.04
N HIS A 96 14.35 -5.44 -12.15
CA HIS A 96 13.83 -4.07 -12.14
C HIS A 96 14.97 -3.07 -11.89
N CYS A 97 15.81 -3.31 -10.88
CA CYS A 97 16.93 -2.43 -10.52
C CYS A 97 17.94 -2.27 -11.67
N LEU A 98 18.31 -3.38 -12.33
CA LEU A 98 19.21 -3.37 -13.48
C LEU A 98 18.63 -2.58 -14.66
N ARG A 99 17.32 -2.74 -14.94
CA ARG A 99 16.64 -2.03 -16.03
C ARG A 99 16.47 -0.54 -15.72
N ALA A 100 16.15 -0.19 -14.48
CA ALA A 100 16.08 1.20 -14.03
C ALA A 100 17.45 1.90 -14.14
N LEU A 101 18.53 1.23 -13.74
CA LEU A 101 19.89 1.73 -13.89
C LEU A 101 20.24 1.98 -15.37
N ASP A 102 20.02 1.00 -16.23
CA ASP A 102 20.25 1.09 -17.67
C ASP A 102 19.45 2.25 -18.32
N ALA A 103 18.16 2.37 -17.99
CA ALA A 103 17.30 3.46 -18.48
C ALA A 103 17.80 4.84 -17.99
N SER A 104 18.17 4.95 -16.71
CA SER A 104 18.73 6.17 -16.13
C SER A 104 20.04 6.60 -16.81
N MET A 105 20.93 5.65 -17.09
CA MET A 105 22.19 5.92 -17.80
C MET A 105 21.93 6.39 -19.25
N ARG A 106 20.99 5.76 -19.97
CA ARG A 106 20.60 6.21 -21.32
C ARG A 106 20.03 7.63 -21.31
N LEU A 107 19.17 7.96 -20.35
CA LEU A 107 18.62 9.30 -20.19
C LEU A 107 19.68 10.36 -19.89
N ARG A 108 20.75 10.00 -19.17
CA ARG A 108 21.87 10.90 -18.89
C ARG A 108 22.76 11.07 -20.12
N ALA A 109 23.11 9.98 -20.80
CA ALA A 109 23.93 10.00 -22.02
C ALA A 109 23.26 10.82 -23.13
N ALA A 110 21.93 10.74 -23.27
CA ALA A 110 21.17 11.52 -24.25
C ALA A 110 21.25 13.05 -24.08
N LYS A 111 21.79 13.54 -22.96
CA LYS A 111 22.00 14.98 -22.70
C LYS A 111 23.41 15.47 -23.06
N GLU A 112 24.30 14.58 -23.47
CA GLU A 112 25.67 14.93 -23.90
C GLU A 112 25.75 15.11 -25.43
N ASP A 113 26.81 15.77 -25.90
CA ASP A 113 27.02 16.07 -27.33
C ASP A 113 27.14 14.80 -28.19
N ASP A 114 27.73 13.73 -27.63
CA ASP A 114 27.84 12.41 -28.24
C ASP A 114 27.23 11.34 -27.31
N PRO A 115 25.92 11.04 -27.46
CA PRO A 115 25.23 10.09 -26.61
C PRO A 115 25.77 8.65 -26.66
N GLU A 116 26.28 8.22 -27.82
CA GLU A 116 26.78 6.85 -28.00
C GLU A 116 28.10 6.67 -27.27
N GLU A 117 29.04 7.61 -27.43
CA GLU A 117 30.31 7.58 -26.70
C GLU A 117 30.11 7.80 -25.20
N ALA A 118 29.18 8.67 -24.80
CA ALA A 118 28.81 8.85 -23.39
C ALA A 118 28.30 7.56 -22.76
N LEU A 119 27.40 6.83 -23.45
CA LEU A 119 26.88 5.56 -22.94
C LEU A 119 27.97 4.49 -22.84
N LYS A 120 28.84 4.35 -23.85
CA LYS A 120 29.98 3.42 -23.80
C LYS A 120 30.91 3.73 -22.61
N ARG A 121 31.21 5.00 -22.38
CA ARG A 121 32.00 5.46 -21.23
C ARG A 121 31.33 5.12 -19.90
N MET A 122 30.02 5.31 -19.78
CA MET A 122 29.26 4.95 -18.57
C MET A 122 29.25 3.44 -18.34
N GLN A 123 29.09 2.63 -19.39
CA GLN A 123 29.15 1.16 -19.30
C GLN A 123 30.53 0.68 -18.84
N ALA A 124 31.60 1.31 -19.31
CA ALA A 124 32.96 1.00 -18.90
C ALA A 124 33.35 1.52 -17.49
N SER A 125 32.53 2.38 -16.87
CA SER A 125 32.88 3.06 -15.61
C SER A 125 32.82 2.17 -14.36
N GLY A 126 32.27 0.95 -14.47
CA GLY A 126 31.97 0.09 -13.32
C GLY A 126 30.71 0.50 -12.54
N ALA A 127 30.10 1.65 -12.86
CA ALA A 127 28.82 2.09 -12.28
C ALA A 127 27.60 1.49 -13.00
N TYR A 128 27.82 0.61 -13.99
CA TYR A 128 26.78 -0.06 -14.79
C TYR A 128 26.42 -1.45 -14.21
N GLY A 129 26.24 -1.51 -12.90
CA GLY A 129 25.90 -2.73 -12.18
C GLY A 129 25.40 -2.42 -10.77
N LEU A 130 24.74 -3.40 -10.15
CA LEU A 130 24.34 -3.27 -8.75
C LEU A 130 25.57 -3.43 -7.85
N PRO A 131 25.68 -2.60 -6.79
CA PRO A 131 26.79 -2.73 -5.85
C PRO A 131 26.65 -4.04 -5.05
N ALA A 132 27.77 -4.67 -4.66
CA ALA A 132 27.76 -5.96 -3.96
C ALA A 132 26.85 -5.98 -2.73
N ILE A 133 26.81 -4.88 -1.97
CA ILE A 133 25.96 -4.71 -0.79
C ILE A 133 24.47 -4.93 -1.06
N TRP A 134 23.99 -4.73 -2.30
CA TRP A 134 22.61 -5.00 -2.69
C TRP A 134 22.23 -6.48 -2.53
N TYR A 135 23.18 -7.39 -2.73
CA TYR A 135 22.98 -8.83 -2.51
C TYR A 135 23.17 -9.26 -1.05
N ASP A 136 23.78 -8.41 -0.22
CA ASP A 136 24.07 -8.71 1.18
C ASP A 136 22.94 -8.26 2.13
N ILE A 137 22.27 -7.14 1.80
CA ILE A 137 21.18 -6.58 2.61
C ILE A 137 20.04 -6.05 1.74
N PRO A 138 18.78 -6.12 2.23
CA PRO A 138 17.65 -5.56 1.52
C PRO A 138 17.69 -4.02 1.63
N LEU A 139 18.03 -3.37 0.51
CA LEU A 139 18.06 -1.91 0.44
C LEU A 139 16.64 -1.35 0.34
N TYR A 140 16.37 -0.32 1.11
CA TYR A 140 15.07 0.34 1.13
C TYR A 140 15.19 1.85 1.35
N TYR A 141 14.13 2.56 0.99
CA TYR A 141 13.90 3.95 1.35
C TYR A 141 12.72 4.10 2.31
N LYS A 142 12.72 5.20 3.05
CA LYS A 142 11.59 5.55 3.92
C LYS A 142 10.54 6.25 3.07
N GLY A 143 9.37 5.65 2.95
CA GLY A 143 8.23 6.24 2.25
C GLY A 143 7.53 7.33 3.08
N ASN A 144 6.79 8.20 2.41
CA ASN A 144 5.92 9.16 3.07
C ASN A 144 4.60 8.49 3.49
N ARG A 145 4.49 8.13 4.77
CA ARG A 145 3.30 7.47 5.34
C ARG A 145 2.01 8.30 5.30
N PHE A 146 2.08 9.58 4.96
CA PHE A 146 0.92 10.47 4.84
C PHE A 146 0.39 10.58 3.39
N ALA A 147 1.07 9.94 2.44
CA ALA A 147 0.74 9.98 1.01
C ALA A 147 0.26 8.60 0.53
N THR A 148 -0.65 7.97 1.27
CA THR A 148 -1.24 6.68 0.92
C THR A 148 -2.65 6.89 0.38
N ASN A 149 -2.94 6.35 -0.80
CA ASN A 149 -4.26 6.37 -1.42
C ASN A 149 -4.87 4.97 -1.48
N GLY A 150 -6.20 4.90 -1.46
CA GLY A 150 -6.95 3.65 -1.63
C GLY A 150 -7.13 3.27 -3.09
N HIS A 151 -7.72 2.08 -3.30
CA HIS A 151 -8.21 1.67 -4.62
C HIS A 151 -9.19 2.70 -5.18
N GLU A 152 -9.06 3.03 -6.46
CA GLU A 152 -9.84 4.07 -7.16
C GLU A 152 -9.70 5.49 -6.57
N GLY A 153 -8.79 5.70 -5.62
CA GLY A 153 -8.49 7.02 -5.08
C GLY A 153 -7.72 7.89 -6.07
N ASP A 154 -8.03 9.19 -6.09
CA ASP A 154 -7.37 10.15 -6.96
C ASP A 154 -5.91 10.41 -6.53
N VAL A 155 -4.97 10.14 -7.44
CA VAL A 155 -3.57 10.53 -7.28
C VAL A 155 -3.36 11.92 -7.86
N GLN A 156 -3.06 12.89 -7.00
CA GLN A 156 -2.80 14.27 -7.42
C GLN A 156 -1.46 14.37 -8.15
N TRP A 157 -1.49 14.72 -9.45
CA TRP A 157 -0.28 14.92 -10.25
C TRP A 157 0.51 16.13 -9.70
N PRO A 158 1.77 15.97 -9.28
CA PRO A 158 2.57 17.09 -8.79
C PRO A 158 2.82 18.14 -9.90
N PRO A 159 2.53 19.43 -9.70
CA PRO A 159 2.49 20.41 -10.79
C PRO A 159 3.84 20.64 -11.50
N PHE A 160 4.94 20.22 -10.88
CA PHE A 160 6.29 20.30 -11.45
C PHE A 160 6.71 19.04 -12.21
N ALA A 161 5.94 17.95 -12.15
CA ALA A 161 6.30 16.67 -12.75
C ALA A 161 5.94 16.67 -14.24
N GLU A 162 6.95 16.46 -15.10
CA GLU A 162 6.76 16.34 -16.56
C GLU A 162 6.44 14.89 -16.99
N LYS A 163 6.72 13.93 -16.11
CA LYS A 163 6.52 12.49 -16.36
C LYS A 163 5.89 11.86 -15.13
N LEU A 164 4.87 11.04 -15.36
CA LEU A 164 4.26 10.19 -14.37
C LEU A 164 4.61 8.74 -14.69
N ASP A 165 4.89 7.96 -13.66
CA ASP A 165 5.16 6.53 -13.76
C ASP A 165 4.39 5.78 -12.68
N TYR A 166 4.30 4.47 -12.80
CA TYR A 166 3.75 3.60 -11.78
C TYR A 166 4.72 2.45 -11.51
N GLU A 167 4.81 2.04 -10.25
CA GLU A 167 5.61 0.89 -9.83
C GLU A 167 4.68 -0.21 -9.32
N LEU A 168 4.87 -1.43 -9.80
CA LEU A 168 4.12 -2.60 -9.37
C LEU A 168 4.90 -3.31 -8.25
N GLU A 169 4.29 -3.37 -7.07
CA GLU A 169 4.91 -3.92 -5.85
C GLU A 169 3.94 -4.86 -5.10
N LEU A 170 4.44 -5.54 -4.06
CA LEU A 170 3.71 -6.44 -3.16
C LEU A 170 4.11 -6.24 -1.70
#